data_AF-A0A2M7ID72-F1
#
_entry.id   AF-A0A2M7ID72-F1
#
_cell.length_a   1.000
_cell.length_b   1.000
_cell.length_c   1.000
_cell.angle_alpha   90.00
_cell.angle_beta   90.00
_cell.angle_gamma   90.00
#
_symmetry.space_group_name_H-M   'P 1'
#
loop_
_entity.id
_entity.type
_entity.pdbx_description
1 polymer ?
#
loop_
_entity_poly.entity_id
_entity_poly.type
_entity_poly.pdbx_seq_one_letter_code
_entity_poly.pdbx_strand_id
1 'polypeptide(L)'
;MNKIFTTSIIISIILLIIYFTSGFLKKILSPAPTINQSTSIYKSEDINKDEKVDTTDEDIISKQLNCKKTESCWNKVIGKTLNGDNPIYTFDLDMNGDEKIDQLDVNQILNAK
;
A
#
# COMPACT_ATOMS: atom_id res chain seq x y z
N MET A 1 -45.20 9.91 48.32
CA MET A 1 -44.07 10.48 47.53
C MET A 1 -43.22 9.32 47.06
N ASN A 2 -42.96 9.16 45.75
CA ASN A 2 -41.83 8.39 45.16
C ASN A 2 -42.03 8.09 43.66
N LYS A 3 -43.25 8.13 43.11
CA LYS A 3 -43.49 7.88 41.67
C LYS A 3 -42.96 9.00 40.76
N ILE A 4 -43.02 10.26 41.22
CA ILE A 4 -42.50 11.43 40.49
C ILE A 4 -40.97 11.45 40.47
N PHE A 5 -40.34 10.98 41.56
CA PHE A 5 -38.88 10.92 41.66
C PHE A 5 -38.29 9.81 40.78
N THR A 6 -38.91 8.63 40.77
CA THR A 6 -38.48 7.53 39.89
C THR A 6 -38.70 7.84 38.40
N THR A 7 -39.80 8.51 38.03
CA THR A 7 -40.02 8.93 36.64
C THR A 7 -39.02 10.00 36.19
N SER A 8 -38.66 10.95 37.06
CA SER A 8 -37.64 11.95 36.74
C SER A 8 -36.25 11.35 36.50
N ILE A 9 -35.86 10.35 37.30
CA ILE A 9 -34.58 9.63 37.13
C ILE A 9 -34.54 8.87 35.81
N ILE A 10 -35.62 8.17 35.45
CA ILE A 10 -35.70 7.40 34.20
C ILE A 10 -35.55 8.32 32.98
N ILE A 11 -36.22 9.48 32.99
CA ILE A 11 -36.12 10.46 31.89
C ILE A 11 -34.68 11.00 31.77
N SER A 12 -34.02 11.28 32.89
CA SER A 12 -32.63 11.76 32.88
C SER A 12 -31.66 10.74 32.28
N ILE A 13 -31.82 9.45 32.59
CA ILE A 13 -31.00 8.37 32.04
C ILE A 13 -31.22 8.24 30.52
N ILE A 14 -32.47 8.33 30.05
CA ILE A 14 -32.79 8.24 28.62
C ILE A 14 -32.13 9.40 27.84
N LEU A 15 -32.20 10.63 28.36
CA LEU A 15 -31.56 11.79 27.73
C LEU A 15 -30.03 11.66 27.68
N LEU A 16 -29.42 11.06 28.72
CA LEU A 16 -27.98 10.83 28.77
C LEU A 16 -27.53 9.81 27.72
N ILE A 17 -28.31 8.74 27.50
CA ILE A 17 -28.06 7.73 26.46
C ILE A 17 -28.17 8.34 25.05
N ILE A 18 -29.18 9.20 24.82
CA ILE A 18 -29.35 9.90 23.54
C ILE A 18 -28.16 10.83 23.29
N TYR A 19 -27.74 11.59 24.31
CA TYR A 19 -26.57 12.47 24.21
C TYR A 19 -25.30 11.67 23.85
N PHE A 20 -25.06 10.56 24.54
CA PHE A 20 -23.87 9.74 24.33
C PHE A 20 -23.83 9.08 22.94
N THR A 21 -24.96 8.59 22.44
CA THR A 21 -25.04 7.95 21.11
C THR A 21 -24.91 8.96 19.96
N SER A 22 -25.39 10.19 20.14
CA SER A 22 -25.27 11.25 19.12
C SER A 22 -23.83 11.73 18.85
N GLY A 23 -22.96 11.67 19.86
CA GLY A 23 -21.54 12.02 19.74
C GLY A 23 -20.72 10.97 18.97
N PHE A 24 -21.12 9.70 19.04
CA PHE A 24 -20.39 8.61 18.41
C PHE A 24 -20.65 8.52 16.90
N LEU A 25 -21.87 8.85 16.44
CA LEU A 25 -22.24 8.82 15.02
C LEU A 25 -21.58 9.93 14.18
N LYS A 26 -21.31 11.11 14.76
CA LYS A 26 -20.67 12.21 14.03
C LYS A 26 -19.21 11.95 13.65
N LYS A 27 -18.53 11.00 14.30
CA LYS A 27 -17.10 10.72 14.05
C LYS A 27 -16.85 9.74 12.90
N ILE A 28 -17.90 9.07 12.41
CA ILE A 28 -17.79 8.01 11.38
C ILE A 28 -17.99 8.56 9.95
N LEU A 29 -18.46 9.81 9.82
CA LEU A 29 -18.74 10.48 8.53
C LEU A 29 -17.67 11.51 8.14
N SER A 30 -16.41 11.35 8.58
CA SER A 30 -15.34 12.00 7.83
C SER A 30 -15.14 11.18 6.55
N PRO A 31 -15.48 11.69 5.36
CA PRO A 31 -15.04 11.05 4.14
C PRO A 31 -13.52 10.95 4.23
N ALA A 32 -12.99 9.74 4.10
CA ALA A 32 -11.57 9.56 3.86
C ALA A 32 -11.19 10.49 2.69
N PRO A 33 -10.00 11.12 2.72
CA PRO A 33 -9.55 11.91 1.58
C PRO A 33 -9.72 11.04 0.35
N THR A 34 -10.45 11.52 -0.64
CA THR A 34 -10.56 10.88 -1.95
C THR A 34 -9.15 10.87 -2.51
N ILE A 35 -8.42 9.78 -2.27
CA ILE A 35 -7.20 9.50 -2.99
C ILE A 35 -7.71 9.31 -4.41
N ASN A 36 -7.46 10.30 -5.25
CA ASN A 36 -7.59 10.17 -6.69
C ASN A 36 -6.49 9.19 -7.09
N GLN A 37 -6.70 7.90 -6.79
CA GLN A 37 -5.88 6.81 -7.29
C GLN A 37 -6.15 6.83 -8.79
N SER A 38 -5.34 7.60 -9.50
CA SER A 38 -5.04 7.29 -10.88
C SER A 38 -4.81 5.80 -10.90
N THR A 39 -5.68 5.05 -11.57
CA THR A 39 -5.46 3.65 -11.86
C THR A 39 -4.36 3.59 -12.93
N SER A 40 -3.17 4.12 -12.61
CA SER A 40 -1.96 3.80 -13.30
C SER A 40 -1.76 2.32 -13.03
N ILE A 41 -2.20 1.50 -13.99
CA ILE A 41 -1.90 0.08 -14.03
C ILE A 41 -0.39 0.02 -14.25
N TYR A 42 0.37 0.12 -13.16
CA TYR A 42 1.80 -0.05 -13.21
C TYR A 42 2.05 -1.49 -13.60
N LYS A 43 2.68 -1.67 -14.77
CA LYS A 43 3.21 -2.96 -15.19
C LYS A 43 4.22 -3.44 -14.14
N SER A 44 4.34 -4.76 -13.97
CA SER A 44 5.35 -5.30 -13.06
C SER A 44 6.76 -4.96 -13.56
N GLU A 45 6.89 -4.85 -14.88
CA GLU A 45 8.09 -4.59 -15.64
C GLU A 45 8.53 -3.11 -15.60
N ASP A 46 7.61 -2.20 -15.26
CA ASP A 46 7.92 -0.80 -14.97
C ASP A 46 8.44 -0.72 -13.52
N ILE A 47 9.73 -0.98 -13.34
CA ILE A 47 10.39 -1.09 -12.02
C ILE A 47 10.51 0.29 -11.38
N ASN A 48 10.89 1.30 -12.18
CA ASN A 48 11.06 2.66 -11.66
C ASN A 48 9.71 3.42 -11.51
N LYS A 49 8.59 2.85 -11.97
CA LYS A 49 7.23 3.40 -11.91
C LYS A 49 7.10 4.75 -12.64
N ASP A 50 7.76 4.88 -13.80
CA ASP A 50 7.71 6.07 -14.67
C ASP A 50 6.67 5.99 -15.79
N GLU A 51 5.79 4.98 -15.74
CA GLU A 51 4.74 4.69 -16.71
C GLU A 51 5.26 4.13 -18.05
N LYS A 52 6.54 3.77 -18.13
CA LYS A 52 7.17 3.15 -19.29
C LYS A 52 7.94 1.91 -18.86
N VAL A 53 8.17 1.02 -19.82
CA VAL A 53 9.12 -0.09 -19.67
C VAL A 53 10.23 0.22 -20.64
N ASP A 54 11.40 0.58 -20.13
CA ASP A 54 12.52 1.02 -20.97
C ASP A 54 13.89 0.51 -20.49
N THR A 55 14.97 1.06 -21.07
CA THR A 55 16.34 0.66 -20.74
C THR A 55 16.71 0.93 -19.28
N THR A 56 16.00 1.82 -18.60
CA THR A 56 16.19 2.12 -17.18
C THR A 56 15.76 0.94 -16.33
N ASP A 57 14.62 0.33 -16.62
CA ASP A 57 14.13 -0.88 -15.93
C ASP A 57 15.10 -2.05 -16.16
N GLU A 58 15.54 -2.22 -17.40
CA GLU A 58 16.52 -3.24 -17.78
C GLU A 58 17.84 -3.07 -17.01
N ASP A 59 18.35 -1.84 -16.87
CA ASP A 59 19.58 -1.53 -16.13
C ASP A 59 19.43 -1.76 -14.62
N ILE A 60 18.26 -1.43 -14.05
CA ILE A 60 17.98 -1.69 -12.62
C ILE A 60 18.08 -3.18 -12.33
N ILE A 61 17.43 -4.03 -13.12
CA ILE A 61 17.44 -5.48 -12.89
C ILE A 61 18.79 -6.12 -13.21
N SER A 62 19.44 -5.70 -14.30
CA SER A 62 20.73 -6.24 -14.73
C SER A 62 21.83 -6.05 -13.68
N LYS A 63 21.74 -4.99 -12.87
CA LYS A 63 22.68 -4.72 -11.77
C LYS A 63 22.52 -5.65 -10.56
N GLN A 64 21.41 -6.38 -10.45
CA GLN A 64 21.10 -7.25 -9.31
C GLN A 64 21.14 -8.74 -9.63
N LEU A 65 21.60 -9.11 -10.83
CA LEU A 65 21.74 -10.50 -11.26
C LEU A 65 22.51 -11.37 -10.26
N ASN A 66 22.11 -12.63 -10.17
CA ASN A 66 22.63 -13.68 -9.29
C ASN A 66 22.24 -13.56 -7.82
N CYS A 67 21.43 -12.57 -7.43
CA CYS A 67 20.93 -12.52 -6.06
C CYS A 67 19.86 -13.60 -5.82
N LYS A 68 20.02 -14.39 -4.76
CA LYS A 68 19.03 -15.42 -4.36
C LYS A 68 18.35 -15.05 -3.05
N LYS A 69 17.15 -15.61 -2.81
CA LYS A 69 16.39 -15.41 -1.56
C LYS A 69 17.14 -15.72 -0.27
N THR A 70 18.10 -16.63 -0.33
CA THR A 70 18.94 -17.02 0.81
C THR A 70 20.13 -16.10 1.06
N GLU A 71 20.37 -15.12 0.19
CA GLU A 71 21.54 -14.24 0.23
C GLU A 71 21.20 -12.87 0.82
N SER A 72 22.22 -12.21 1.38
CA SER A 72 22.07 -10.90 2.03
C SER A 72 21.58 -9.79 1.09
N CYS A 73 21.72 -9.96 -0.22
CA CYS A 73 21.26 -9.01 -1.22
C CYS A 73 19.73 -8.98 -1.36
N TRP A 74 19.01 -10.05 -0.99
CA TRP A 74 17.59 -10.21 -1.32
C TRP A 74 16.68 -9.10 -0.77
N ASN A 75 16.95 -8.64 0.45
CA ASN A 75 16.15 -7.61 1.13
C ASN A 75 16.78 -6.21 1.03
N LYS A 76 17.73 -6.01 0.12
CA LYS A 76 18.44 -4.75 -0.02
C LYS A 76 17.59 -3.74 -0.79
N VAL A 77 17.55 -2.51 -0.29
CA VAL A 77 17.05 -1.36 -1.05
C VAL A 77 18.10 -0.99 -2.11
N ILE A 78 17.71 -1.04 -3.38
CA ILE A 78 18.59 -0.81 -4.53
C ILE A 78 18.32 0.53 -5.22
N GLY A 79 17.21 1.17 -4.86
CA GLY A 79 16.80 2.44 -5.44
C GLY A 79 15.46 2.90 -4.88
N LYS A 80 14.83 3.80 -5.62
CA LYS A 80 13.49 4.32 -5.36
C LYS A 80 12.79 4.55 -6.70
N THR A 81 11.47 4.55 -6.69
CA THR A 81 10.67 4.91 -7.84
C THR A 81 10.97 6.34 -8.30
N LEU A 82 10.60 6.70 -9.53
CA LEU A 82 10.87 8.02 -10.12
C LEU A 82 10.30 9.15 -9.25
N ASN A 83 9.11 8.96 -8.68
CA ASN A 83 8.48 9.92 -7.75
C ASN A 83 9.20 9.98 -6.39
N GLY A 84 10.03 8.98 -6.08
CA GLY A 84 10.88 8.94 -4.89
C GLY A 84 10.20 8.45 -3.63
N ASP A 85 8.91 8.13 -3.68
CA ASP A 85 8.09 7.80 -2.52
C ASP A 85 8.19 6.33 -2.10
N ASN A 86 8.58 5.43 -3.01
CA ASN A 86 8.64 4.00 -2.72
C ASN A 86 10.06 3.45 -2.96
N PRO A 87 10.70 2.84 -1.95
CA PRO A 87 11.96 2.13 -2.16
C PRO A 87 11.74 0.95 -3.11
N ILE A 88 12.77 0.64 -3.91
CA ILE A 88 12.82 -0.56 -4.75
C ILE A 88 13.71 -1.56 -4.02
N TYR A 89 13.20 -2.76 -3.76
CA TYR A 89 13.95 -3.85 -3.15
C TYR A 89 14.43 -4.84 -4.21
N THR A 90 15.51 -5.55 -3.92
CA THR A 90 16.01 -6.60 -4.83
C THR A 90 14.98 -7.70 -5.07
N PHE A 91 14.20 -8.11 -4.06
CA PHE A 91 13.16 -9.13 -4.23
C PHE A 91 12.01 -8.70 -5.14
N ASP A 92 11.80 -7.39 -5.37
CA ASP A 92 10.78 -6.90 -6.30
C ASP A 92 11.15 -7.24 -7.77
N LEU A 93 12.40 -7.62 -8.01
CA LEU A 93 12.92 -7.94 -9.33
C LEU A 93 12.71 -9.42 -9.73
N ASP A 94 12.29 -10.28 -8.81
CA ASP A 94 11.95 -11.69 -9.08
C ASP A 94 10.56 -11.75 -9.71
N MET A 95 10.50 -11.49 -11.02
CA MET A 95 9.24 -11.36 -11.75
C MET A 95 8.62 -12.72 -12.06
N ASN A 96 9.44 -13.77 -12.16
CA ASN A 96 8.97 -15.12 -12.44
C ASN A 96 8.64 -15.91 -11.16
N GLY A 97 9.04 -15.43 -9.98
CA GLY A 97 8.76 -16.01 -8.67
C GLY A 97 9.59 -17.25 -8.32
N ASP A 98 10.79 -17.41 -8.90
CA ASP A 98 11.66 -18.58 -8.73
C ASP A 98 12.78 -18.38 -7.69
N GLU A 99 12.67 -17.33 -6.88
CA GLU A 99 13.49 -17.01 -5.71
C GLU A 99 14.96 -16.65 -6.03
N LYS A 100 15.22 -16.22 -7.26
CA LYS A 100 16.51 -15.70 -7.72
C LYS A 100 16.30 -14.62 -8.78
N ILE A 101 17.25 -13.71 -8.89
CA ILE A 101 17.28 -12.70 -9.95
C ILE A 101 18.20 -13.20 -11.05
N ASP A 102 17.64 -13.56 -12.20
CA ASP A 102 18.42 -14.05 -13.34
C ASP A 102 17.93 -13.53 -14.70
N GLN A 103 18.48 -14.11 -15.77
CA GLN A 103 18.17 -13.68 -17.13
C GLN A 103 16.70 -13.86 -17.51
N LEU A 104 15.96 -14.77 -16.86
CA LEU A 104 14.54 -14.96 -17.11
C LEU A 104 13.73 -13.73 -16.68
N ASP A 105 14.14 -13.06 -15.60
CA ASP A 105 13.51 -11.82 -15.14
C ASP A 105 13.85 -10.65 -16.07
N VAL A 106 15.12 -10.54 -16.49
CA VAL A 106 15.54 -9.54 -17.50
C VAL A 106 14.73 -9.72 -18.79
N ASN A 107 14.48 -10.95 -19.20
CA ASN A 107 13.68 -11.24 -20.39
C ASN A 107 12.21 -10.79 -20.24
N GLN A 108 11.64 -10.73 -19.03
CA GLN A 108 10.30 -10.16 -18.83
C GLN A 108 10.28 -8.68 -19.23
N ILE A 109 11.29 -7.91 -18.82
CA ILE A 109 11.45 -6.49 -19.21
C ILE A 109 11.56 -6.36 -20.74
N LEU A 110 12.45 -7.15 -21.34
CA LEU A 110 12.71 -7.08 -22.79
C LEU A 110 11.46 -7.41 -23.62
N ASN A 111 10.59 -8.30 -23.13
CA ASN A 111 9.35 -8.66 -23.80
C ASN A 111 8.24 -7.62 -23.61
N ALA A 112 8.32 -6.79 -22.58
CA ALA A 112 7.32 -5.79 -22.21
C ALA A 112 7.59 -4.37 -22.74
N LYS A 113 8.82 -4.13 -23.23
CA LYS A 113 9.29 -2.91 -23.91
C LYS A 113 8.71 -2.77 -25.32
#